data_AF-A0A7S1AFY0-F1
#
_entry.id   AF-A0A7S1AFY0-F1
#
_cell.length_a   1.000
_cell.length_b   1.000
_cell.length_c   1.000
_cell.angle_alpha   90.00
_cell.angle_beta   90.00
_cell.angle_gamma   90.00
#
_symmetry.space_group_name_H-M   'P 1'
#
loop_
_entity.id
_entity.type
_entity.pdbx_description
1 polymer ?
#
loop_
_entity_poly.entity_id
_entity_poly.type
_entity_poly.pdbx_seq_one_letter_code
_entity_poly.pdbx_strand_id
1 'polypeptide(L)'
;MRGVSPCLCAVGATNFVALVFFATPRNVTLDDLMLINRNSSSIAERIVREAYNVTYRHIDPCPPNVPMKSCLQTALTRIRDSTTVPWWFMSMLRDATTSGSGLWGGWHVLKTDDLEFCAIEKVGSTMMRNLVCRLNNQTFRGQPCQSKRKNPHRKKIVFLRDPLERFLSGFLNWCVDDPSSGHCMPKSVFTDKKLRKALSTRALFESFVDSPLQWNLHFFPLGFYCDGLYRSLHTYDFVGFMGNDTEHQLLMLGERYGSGVKKAMEDGTEMSYSLHFTSSHNHITEYYTAATVRKILSYHSLDYVRLNLPVPQWAVDMLNGEEKER
;
A
#
# COMPACT_ATOMS: atom_id res chain seq x y z
N MET A 1 -34.98 50.68 -52.33
CA MET A 1 -34.97 49.97 -51.02
C MET A 1 -35.32 48.52 -51.30
N ARG A 2 -34.34 47.62 -51.23
CA ARG A 2 -34.46 46.20 -51.64
C ARG A 2 -34.00 45.30 -50.49
N GLY A 3 -34.75 44.22 -50.28
CA GLY A 3 -34.22 42.91 -49.84
C GLY A 3 -34.11 42.69 -48.34
N VAL A 4 -35.13 42.06 -47.75
CA VAL A 4 -35.05 41.40 -46.45
C VAL A 4 -34.63 39.94 -46.70
N SER A 5 -33.59 39.48 -46.00
CA SER A 5 -33.10 38.10 -46.01
C SER A 5 -33.36 37.46 -44.64
N PRO A 6 -33.92 36.25 -44.53
CA PRO A 6 -34.05 35.55 -43.26
C PRO A 6 -32.83 34.66 -43.00
N CYS A 7 -32.18 34.85 -41.85
CA CYS A 7 -31.22 33.88 -41.30
C CYS A 7 -31.98 32.74 -40.61
N LEU A 8 -31.79 31.52 -41.12
CA LEU A 8 -32.09 30.29 -40.40
C LEU A 8 -31.03 30.05 -39.30
N CYS A 9 -31.47 29.87 -38.06
CA CYS A 9 -30.67 29.22 -37.03
C CYS A 9 -31.05 27.73 -37.00
N ALA A 10 -30.14 26.87 -37.44
CA ALA A 10 -30.23 25.43 -37.26
C ALA A 10 -29.69 25.04 -35.87
N VAL A 11 -30.53 24.43 -35.04
CA VAL A 11 -30.17 23.81 -33.77
C VAL A 11 -29.72 22.37 -34.08
N GLY A 12 -28.42 22.12 -34.05
CA GLY A 12 -27.85 20.78 -34.17
C GLY A 12 -27.77 20.10 -32.81
N ALA A 13 -28.72 19.22 -32.51
CA ALA A 13 -28.63 18.30 -31.37
C ALA A 13 -27.73 17.12 -31.74
N THR A 14 -26.51 17.07 -31.22
CA THR A 14 -25.66 15.87 -31.30
C THR A 14 -25.97 14.95 -30.14
N ASN A 15 -26.76 13.91 -30.41
CA ASN A 15 -26.92 12.75 -29.53
C ASN A 15 -25.59 11.98 -29.45
N PHE A 16 -24.88 12.11 -28.34
CA PHE A 16 -23.84 11.16 -27.96
C PHE A 16 -24.51 9.92 -27.38
N VAL A 17 -24.72 8.91 -28.22
CA VAL A 17 -25.04 7.55 -27.76
C VAL A 17 -23.74 6.96 -27.20
N ALA A 18 -23.57 6.99 -25.89
CA ALA A 18 -22.57 6.19 -25.21
C ALA A 18 -22.97 4.72 -25.34
N LEU A 19 -22.31 4.02 -26.27
CA LEU A 19 -22.36 2.56 -26.35
C LEU A 19 -21.64 2.00 -25.11
N VAL A 20 -22.43 1.71 -24.07
CA VAL A 20 -22.01 0.87 -22.96
C VAL A 20 -21.98 -0.56 -23.50
N PHE A 21 -20.79 -1.03 -23.88
CA PHE A 21 -20.57 -2.44 -24.16
C PHE A 21 -20.69 -3.21 -22.83
N PHE A 22 -21.82 -3.89 -22.64
CA PHE A 22 -21.88 -5.02 -21.71
C PHE A 22 -21.09 -6.18 -22.33
N ALA A 23 -19.78 -6.14 -22.16
CA ALA A 23 -18.95 -7.31 -22.40
C ALA A 23 -19.35 -8.39 -21.39
N THR A 24 -19.88 -9.50 -21.89
CA THR A 24 -20.03 -10.74 -21.12
C THR A 24 -18.70 -11.09 -20.46
N PRO A 25 -18.67 -11.61 -19.22
CA PRO A 25 -17.44 -11.95 -18.53
C PRO A 25 -16.80 -13.16 -19.21
N ARG A 26 -15.92 -12.91 -20.19
CA ARG A 26 -14.87 -13.88 -20.49
C ARG A 26 -13.91 -13.80 -19.32
N ASN A 27 -13.62 -14.94 -18.71
CA ASN A 27 -12.49 -15.11 -17.80
C ASN A 27 -11.22 -14.86 -18.61
N VAL A 28 -10.86 -13.58 -18.78
CA VAL A 28 -9.52 -13.18 -19.15
C VAL A 28 -8.66 -13.66 -18.00
N THR A 29 -7.94 -14.75 -18.22
CA THR A 29 -6.99 -15.21 -17.21
C THR A 29 -5.90 -14.17 -17.09
N LEU A 30 -5.29 -14.05 -15.92
CA LEU A 30 -4.15 -13.14 -15.72
C LEU A 30 -3.08 -13.39 -16.81
N ASP A 31 -2.94 -14.64 -17.27
CA ASP A 31 -2.05 -15.07 -18.34
C ASP A 31 -2.38 -14.46 -19.73
N ASP A 32 -3.66 -14.19 -20.03
CA ASP A 32 -4.09 -13.61 -21.32
C ASP A 32 -3.76 -12.12 -21.43
N LEU A 33 -3.84 -11.37 -20.32
CA LEU A 33 -3.35 -9.98 -20.26
C LEU A 33 -1.82 -9.89 -20.25
N MET A 34 -1.14 -10.99 -19.91
CA MET A 34 0.33 -11.04 -19.79
C MET A 34 1.05 -11.31 -21.12
N LEU A 35 0.38 -11.87 -22.12
CA LEU A 35 1.01 -12.24 -23.40
C LEU A 35 1.15 -11.08 -24.39
N ILE A 36 0.40 -9.99 -24.24
CA ILE A 36 0.33 -8.92 -25.25
C ILE A 36 1.49 -7.91 -25.12
N ASN A 37 2.24 -7.88 -24.02
CA ASN A 37 3.27 -6.84 -23.79
C ASN A 37 4.67 -7.37 -23.41
N ARG A 38 5.11 -8.48 -24.03
CA ARG A 38 6.44 -9.06 -23.75
C ARG A 38 7.63 -8.28 -24.34
N ASN A 39 7.40 -7.37 -25.30
CA ASN A 39 8.50 -6.69 -26.01
C ASN A 39 8.91 -5.32 -25.45
N SER A 40 8.27 -4.80 -24.39
CA SER A 40 8.70 -3.54 -23.76
C SER A 40 8.44 -3.47 -22.26
N SER A 41 8.48 -4.60 -21.55
CA SER A 41 8.35 -4.56 -20.09
C SER A 41 9.52 -3.79 -19.49
N SER A 42 9.22 -2.74 -18.71
CA SER A 42 10.24 -1.89 -18.11
C SER A 42 11.16 -2.69 -17.17
N ILE A 43 12.38 -2.21 -16.92
CA ILE A 43 13.32 -2.84 -15.96
C ILE A 43 12.63 -3.07 -14.61
N ALA A 44 11.82 -2.11 -14.18
CA ALA A 44 11.07 -2.18 -12.93
C ALA A 44 10.07 -3.34 -12.90
N GLU A 45 9.28 -3.51 -13.96
CA GLU A 45 8.34 -4.63 -14.07
C GLU A 45 9.05 -5.98 -14.07
N ARG A 46 10.19 -6.07 -14.77
CA ARG A 46 11.02 -7.28 -14.76
C ARG A 46 11.49 -7.62 -13.34
N ILE A 47 12.04 -6.66 -12.60
CA ILE A 47 12.45 -6.82 -11.19
C ILE A 47 11.28 -7.34 -10.35
N VAL A 48 10.12 -6.68 -10.43
CA VAL A 48 8.93 -7.04 -9.65
C VAL A 48 8.49 -8.47 -9.97
N ARG A 49 8.40 -8.85 -11.25
CA ARG A 49 7.94 -10.17 -11.67
C ARG A 49 8.90 -11.29 -11.29
N GLU A 50 10.19 -11.07 -11.51
CA GLU A 50 11.23 -12.04 -11.14
C GLU A 50 11.25 -12.25 -9.63
N ALA A 51 11.27 -11.17 -8.85
CA ALA A 51 11.22 -11.25 -7.41
C ALA A 51 9.96 -11.98 -6.91
N TYR A 52 8.79 -11.65 -7.47
CA TYR A 52 7.53 -12.32 -7.14
C TYR A 52 7.61 -13.83 -7.36
N ASN A 53 8.10 -14.24 -8.54
CA ASN A 53 8.18 -15.65 -8.94
C ASN A 53 9.12 -16.46 -8.04
N VAL A 54 10.21 -15.85 -7.56
CA VAL A 54 11.19 -16.49 -6.67
C VAL A 54 10.72 -16.51 -5.20
N THR A 55 9.78 -15.63 -4.82
CA THR A 55 9.38 -15.45 -3.41
C THR A 55 7.91 -15.75 -3.18
N TYR A 56 7.04 -14.79 -3.50
CA TYR A 56 5.62 -14.82 -3.18
C TYR A 56 4.83 -15.92 -3.89
N ARG A 57 5.33 -16.46 -5.01
CA ARG A 57 4.73 -17.63 -5.67
C ARG A 57 4.64 -18.86 -4.77
N HIS A 58 5.50 -18.96 -3.75
CA HIS A 58 5.42 -20.04 -2.76
C HIS A 58 4.19 -19.93 -1.83
N ILE A 59 3.54 -18.77 -1.78
CA ILE A 59 2.35 -18.49 -0.97
C ILE A 59 1.06 -18.73 -1.77
N ASP A 60 1.08 -18.55 -3.10
CA ASP A 60 -0.10 -18.66 -3.98
C ASP A 60 -0.94 -19.95 -3.82
N PRO A 61 -0.36 -21.14 -3.54
CA PRO A 61 -1.15 -22.35 -3.31
C PRO A 61 -2.04 -22.32 -2.04
N CYS A 62 -2.08 -21.20 -1.30
CA CYS A 62 -2.89 -21.01 -0.11
C CYS A 62 -4.41 -21.00 -0.45
N PRO A 63 -5.21 -21.93 0.11
CA PRO A 63 -6.65 -21.94 -0.12
C PRO A 63 -7.37 -20.70 0.45
N PRO A 64 -8.46 -20.23 -0.17
CA PRO A 64 -9.16 -19.00 0.23
C PRO A 64 -9.81 -19.08 1.61
N ASN A 65 -10.06 -20.27 2.15
CA ASN A 65 -10.64 -20.51 3.48
C ASN A 65 -9.61 -20.70 4.60
N VAL A 66 -8.31 -20.67 4.28
CA VAL A 66 -7.24 -20.80 5.30
C VAL A 66 -6.79 -19.40 5.74
N PRO A 67 -6.71 -19.10 7.05
CA PRO A 67 -6.18 -17.83 7.53
C PRO A 67 -4.78 -17.55 6.96
N MET A 68 -4.51 -16.30 6.60
CA MET A 68 -3.25 -15.92 5.98
C MET A 68 -2.06 -16.30 6.86
N LYS A 69 -2.14 -16.10 8.18
CA LYS A 69 -1.07 -16.48 9.12
C LYS A 69 -0.68 -17.95 8.97
N SER A 70 -1.66 -18.85 8.89
CA SER A 70 -1.43 -20.28 8.71
C SER A 70 -0.80 -20.57 7.35
N CYS A 71 -1.24 -19.89 6.29
CA CYS A 71 -0.62 -20.02 4.98
C CYS A 71 0.84 -19.58 4.94
N LEU A 72 1.18 -18.47 5.59
CA LEU A 72 2.57 -18.02 5.68
C LEU A 72 3.43 -19.02 6.47
N GLN A 73 2.88 -19.63 7.53
CA GLN A 73 3.56 -20.70 8.27
C GLN A 73 3.83 -21.92 7.39
N THR A 74 2.82 -22.39 6.64
CA THR A 74 2.98 -23.52 5.72
C THR A 74 3.95 -23.20 4.58
N ALA A 75 3.95 -21.95 4.06
CA ALA A 75 4.94 -21.51 3.09
C ALA A 75 6.36 -21.55 3.68
N LEU A 76 6.56 -20.98 4.86
CA LEU A 76 7.85 -20.99 5.57
C LEU A 76 8.38 -22.41 5.79
N THR A 77 7.53 -23.34 6.25
CA THR A 77 7.93 -24.75 6.43
C THR A 77 8.38 -25.38 5.11
N ARG A 78 7.69 -25.11 4.00
CA ARG A 78 8.02 -25.68 2.69
C ARG A 78 9.35 -25.16 2.12
N ILE A 79 9.67 -23.90 2.34
CA ILE A 79 10.87 -23.26 1.77
C ILE A 79 12.08 -23.30 2.71
N ARG A 80 11.96 -23.89 3.92
CA ARG A 80 12.98 -23.81 4.97
C ARG A 80 14.38 -24.23 4.52
N ASP A 81 14.44 -25.27 3.69
CA ASP A 81 15.69 -25.84 3.18
C ASP A 81 15.97 -25.41 1.73
N SER A 82 15.23 -24.42 1.21
CA SER A 82 15.43 -23.91 -0.14
C SER A 82 16.68 -23.05 -0.22
N THR A 83 17.54 -23.35 -1.20
CA THR A 83 18.72 -22.53 -1.55
C THR A 83 18.42 -21.46 -2.58
N THR A 84 17.23 -21.50 -3.19
CA THR A 84 16.82 -20.58 -4.26
C THR A 84 16.02 -19.39 -3.74
N VAL A 85 15.42 -19.53 -2.57
CA VAL A 85 14.61 -18.47 -1.96
C VAL A 85 15.52 -17.54 -1.16
N PRO A 86 15.47 -16.22 -1.41
CA PRO A 86 16.35 -15.29 -0.73
C PRO A 86 16.09 -15.25 0.77
N TRP A 87 17.17 -15.11 1.54
CA TRP A 87 17.13 -15.13 3.00
C TRP A 87 16.20 -14.07 3.60
N TRP A 88 16.12 -12.88 3.00
CA TRP A 88 15.22 -11.81 3.48
C TRP A 88 13.74 -12.23 3.45
N PHE A 89 13.35 -13.08 2.50
CA PHE A 89 11.96 -13.53 2.38
C PHE A 89 11.64 -14.57 3.45
N MET A 90 12.59 -15.47 3.73
CA MET A 90 12.46 -16.42 4.84
C MET A 90 12.36 -15.71 6.19
N SER A 91 13.19 -14.67 6.43
CA SER A 91 13.10 -13.87 7.65
C SER A 91 11.78 -13.10 7.74
N MET A 92 11.29 -12.56 6.63
CA MET A 92 9.97 -11.91 6.57
C MET A 92 8.85 -12.87 6.95
N LEU A 93 8.81 -14.09 6.39
CA LEU A 93 7.78 -15.07 6.74
C LEU A 93 7.87 -15.52 8.21
N ARG A 94 9.09 -15.73 8.73
CA ARG A 94 9.31 -16.01 10.15
C ARG A 94 8.73 -14.90 11.03
N ASP A 95 9.07 -13.65 10.73
CA ASP A 95 8.65 -12.51 11.54
C ASP A 95 7.14 -12.25 11.39
N ALA A 96 6.59 -12.38 10.17
CA ALA A 96 5.16 -12.27 9.92
C ALA A 96 4.38 -13.28 10.75
N THR A 97 4.87 -14.53 10.87
CA THR A 97 4.16 -15.62 11.55
C THR A 97 4.36 -15.66 13.06
N THR A 98 5.33 -14.90 13.58
CA THR A 98 5.64 -14.81 15.02
C THR A 98 4.52 -14.08 15.77
N SER A 99 4.18 -14.59 16.96
CA SER A 99 3.22 -13.92 17.84
C SER A 99 3.75 -12.56 18.28
N GLY A 100 2.91 -11.53 18.21
CA GLY A 100 3.32 -10.16 18.54
C GLY A 100 3.98 -9.40 17.39
N SER A 101 4.06 -9.95 16.17
CA SER A 101 4.50 -9.22 14.96
C SER A 101 3.65 -7.99 14.63
N GLY A 102 2.46 -7.95 15.23
CA GLY A 102 1.46 -6.90 15.09
C GLY A 102 0.54 -7.05 13.89
N LEU A 103 0.99 -7.75 12.84
CA LEU A 103 0.26 -7.95 11.58
C LEU A 103 -1.13 -8.60 11.76
N TRP A 104 -1.29 -9.42 12.81
CA TRP A 104 -2.54 -10.13 13.12
C TRP A 104 -3.34 -9.51 14.27
N GLY A 105 -2.94 -8.31 14.73
CA GLY A 105 -3.62 -7.61 15.80
C GLY A 105 -4.98 -7.04 15.35
N GLY A 106 -5.93 -6.98 16.29
CA GLY A 106 -7.26 -6.39 16.04
C GLY A 106 -7.24 -4.88 15.72
N TRP A 107 -6.09 -4.22 15.84
CA TRP A 107 -5.90 -2.81 15.51
C TRP A 107 -5.80 -2.51 14.00
N HIS A 108 -5.77 -3.54 13.16
CA HIS A 108 -5.81 -3.42 11.70
C HIS A 108 -7.23 -3.49 11.13
N VAL A 109 -8.22 -3.95 11.90
CA VAL A 109 -9.61 -4.02 11.45
C VAL A 109 -10.43 -3.12 12.35
N LEU A 110 -10.80 -1.94 11.87
CA LEU A 110 -11.54 -0.94 12.64
C LEU A 110 -13.02 -0.99 12.25
N LYS A 111 -13.93 -1.03 13.21
CA LYS A 111 -15.36 -1.24 12.94
C LYS A 111 -16.22 -0.13 13.49
N THR A 112 -17.14 0.37 12.67
CA THR A 112 -18.32 1.12 13.12
C THR A 112 -19.54 0.21 13.10
N ASP A 113 -20.75 0.75 13.23
CA ASP A 113 -21.96 -0.05 13.06
C ASP A 113 -22.12 -0.58 11.63
N ASP A 114 -21.74 0.22 10.64
CA ASP A 114 -22.02 -0.05 9.22
C ASP A 114 -20.77 -0.18 8.35
N LEU A 115 -19.58 0.18 8.87
CA LEU A 115 -18.32 0.17 8.13
C LEU A 115 -17.26 -0.70 8.80
N GLU A 116 -16.40 -1.32 8.00
CA GLU A 116 -15.19 -2.03 8.43
C GLU A 116 -14.00 -1.52 7.62
N PHE A 117 -13.00 -0.96 8.31
CA PHE A 117 -11.79 -0.44 7.69
C PHE A 117 -10.62 -1.38 7.90
N CYS A 118 -9.92 -1.69 6.82
CA CYS A 118 -8.58 -2.26 6.87
C CYS A 118 -7.54 -1.15 7.05
N ALA A 119 -7.07 -0.97 8.29
CA ALA A 119 -6.07 0.02 8.66
C ALA A 119 -4.65 -0.54 8.47
N ILE A 120 -4.03 -0.14 7.37
CA ILE A 120 -2.65 -0.50 7.05
C ILE A 120 -1.70 0.59 7.53
N GLU A 121 -0.65 0.17 8.18
CA GLU A 121 0.33 1.09 8.75
C GLU A 121 1.09 1.83 7.67
N LYS A 122 1.36 3.11 7.93
CA LYS A 122 1.95 4.05 6.96
C LYS A 122 1.07 4.31 5.73
N VAL A 123 -0.22 3.98 5.81
CA VAL A 123 -1.27 4.28 4.83
C VAL A 123 -2.37 5.12 5.49
N GLY A 124 -1.98 6.16 6.25
CA GLY A 124 -2.93 6.99 7.00
C GLY A 124 -3.66 6.24 8.12
N SER A 125 -3.07 5.18 8.68
CA SER A 125 -3.66 4.38 9.77
C SER A 125 -4.14 5.23 10.95
N THR A 126 -3.38 6.26 11.34
CA THR A 126 -3.77 7.19 12.42
C THR A 126 -5.02 8.00 12.06
N MET A 127 -5.11 8.52 10.84
CA MET A 127 -6.30 9.22 10.35
C MET A 127 -7.52 8.30 10.37
N MET A 128 -7.38 7.06 9.86
CA MET A 128 -8.46 6.07 9.86
C MET A 128 -8.92 5.68 11.27
N ARG A 129 -7.99 5.55 12.21
CA ARG A 129 -8.32 5.29 13.64
C ARG A 129 -9.10 6.43 14.24
N ASN A 130 -8.67 7.68 14.03
CA ASN A 130 -9.39 8.85 14.50
C ASN A 130 -10.79 8.96 13.88
N LEU A 131 -10.91 8.72 12.58
CA LEU A 131 -12.19 8.67 11.86
C LEU A 131 -13.15 7.66 12.50
N VAL A 132 -12.72 6.40 12.67
CA VAL A 132 -13.58 5.35 13.24
C VAL A 132 -13.90 5.62 14.71
N CYS A 133 -12.97 6.18 15.48
CA CYS A 133 -13.26 6.63 16.84
C CYS A 133 -14.39 7.65 16.88
N ARG A 134 -14.32 8.69 16.05
CA ARG A 134 -15.36 9.72 15.95
C ARG A 134 -16.70 9.14 15.53
N LEU A 135 -16.72 8.27 14.53
CA LEU A 135 -17.94 7.58 14.09
C LEU A 135 -18.57 6.69 15.18
N ASN A 136 -17.77 6.23 16.13
CA ASN A 136 -18.22 5.48 17.30
C ASN A 136 -18.45 6.36 18.54
N ASN A 137 -18.44 7.69 18.41
CA ASN A 137 -18.51 8.64 19.53
C ASN A 137 -17.46 8.39 20.62
N GLN A 138 -16.24 8.05 20.22
CA GLN A 138 -15.08 7.77 21.08
C GLN A 138 -13.91 8.70 20.74
N THR A 139 -13.05 8.96 21.73
CA THR A 139 -11.77 9.68 21.51
C THR A 139 -10.65 8.67 21.32
N PHE A 140 -9.82 8.85 20.30
CA PHE A 140 -8.65 8.00 20.11
C PHE A 140 -7.60 8.26 21.20
N ARG A 141 -7.29 7.23 22.00
CA ARG A 141 -6.26 7.28 23.06
C ARG A 141 -5.25 6.14 22.92
N GLY A 142 -4.87 5.84 21.67
CA GLY A 142 -3.96 4.73 21.35
C GLY A 142 -4.60 3.33 21.41
N GLN A 143 -5.91 3.23 21.67
CA GLN A 143 -6.66 1.98 21.63
C GLN A 143 -7.61 1.96 20.43
N PRO A 144 -7.83 0.80 19.79
CA PRO A 144 -8.78 0.67 18.69
C PRO A 144 -10.21 0.98 19.17
N CYS A 145 -10.85 1.97 18.55
CA CYS A 145 -12.28 2.19 18.76
C CYS A 145 -13.06 1.19 17.90
N GLN A 146 -13.85 0.35 18.56
CA GLN A 146 -14.61 -0.71 17.91
C GLN A 146 -16.08 -0.59 18.30
N SER A 147 -16.98 -0.69 17.31
CA SER A 147 -18.40 -0.90 17.61
C SER A 147 -18.58 -2.29 18.24
N LYS A 148 -19.38 -2.35 19.31
CA LYS A 148 -19.79 -3.61 19.96
C LYS A 148 -20.87 -4.36 19.15
N ARG A 149 -21.54 -3.67 18.22
CA ARG A 149 -22.63 -4.26 17.43
C ARG A 149 -22.05 -5.33 16.50
N LYS A 150 -22.72 -6.47 16.39
CA LYS A 150 -22.37 -7.47 15.37
C LYS A 150 -23.18 -7.19 14.11
N ASN A 151 -22.53 -6.70 13.07
CA ASN A 151 -23.10 -6.51 11.75
C ASN A 151 -22.21 -7.23 10.72
N PRO A 152 -22.65 -8.34 10.12
CA PRO A 152 -21.89 -9.05 9.09
C PRO A 152 -21.95 -8.35 7.72
N HIS A 153 -22.84 -7.37 7.53
CA HIS A 153 -23.05 -6.66 6.26
C HIS A 153 -22.30 -5.32 6.18
N ARG A 154 -21.29 -5.13 7.03
CA ARG A 154 -20.48 -3.91 7.02
C ARG A 154 -19.83 -3.70 5.67
N LYS A 155 -19.82 -2.45 5.24
CA LYS A 155 -19.11 -2.02 4.04
C LYS A 155 -17.63 -1.97 4.32
N LYS A 156 -16.86 -2.68 3.51
CA LYS A 156 -15.42 -2.84 3.68
C LYS A 156 -14.67 -1.74 2.94
N ILE A 157 -13.77 -1.08 3.65
CA ILE A 157 -13.01 0.07 3.17
C ILE A 157 -11.53 -0.21 3.39
N VAL A 158 -10.70 0.07 2.39
CA VAL A 158 -9.25 0.06 2.52
C VAL A 158 -8.67 1.21 1.74
N PHE A 159 -7.59 1.78 2.26
CA PHE A 159 -6.70 2.64 1.49
C PHE A 159 -5.39 1.92 1.26
N LEU A 160 -4.86 2.04 0.05
CA LEU A 160 -3.54 1.58 -0.36
C LEU A 160 -2.59 2.76 -0.44
N ARG A 161 -1.30 2.48 -0.60
CA ARG A 161 -0.26 3.48 -0.87
C ARG A 161 0.78 2.84 -1.74
N ASP A 162 1.52 3.63 -2.51
CA ASP A 162 2.70 3.13 -3.19
C ASP A 162 3.67 2.42 -2.19
N PRO A 163 4.06 1.16 -2.44
CA PRO A 163 4.93 0.43 -1.51
C PRO A 163 6.29 1.08 -1.27
N LEU A 164 6.90 1.75 -2.26
CA LEU A 164 8.19 2.44 -2.08
C LEU A 164 8.02 3.68 -1.17
N GLU A 165 7.00 4.50 -1.41
CA GLU A 165 6.70 5.63 -0.54
C GLU A 165 6.35 5.19 0.88
N ARG A 166 5.56 4.13 1.01
CA ARG A 166 5.19 3.57 2.31
C ARG A 166 6.42 3.10 3.08
N PHE A 167 7.32 2.37 2.41
CA PHE A 167 8.56 1.89 3.01
C PHE A 167 9.41 3.06 3.52
N LEU A 168 9.58 4.10 2.71
CA LEU A 168 10.30 5.32 3.11
C LEU A 168 9.61 6.04 4.28
N SER A 169 8.29 6.15 4.27
CA SER A 169 7.52 6.73 5.38
C SER A 169 7.70 5.93 6.69
N GLY A 170 7.82 4.60 6.60
CA GLY A 170 8.19 3.73 7.71
C GLY A 170 9.58 4.05 8.26
N PHE A 171 10.56 4.15 7.36
CA PHE A 171 11.95 4.47 7.70
C PHE A 171 12.08 5.85 8.35
N LEU A 172 11.50 6.89 7.76
CA LEU A 172 11.56 8.26 8.29
C LEU A 172 11.04 8.29 9.73
N ASN A 173 9.85 7.74 9.96
CA ASN A 173 9.28 7.82 11.29
C ASN A 173 10.06 7.02 12.35
N TRP A 174 10.53 5.82 12.02
CA TRP A 174 11.07 4.92 13.04
C TRP A 174 12.57 4.82 13.11
N CYS A 175 13.27 5.15 12.02
CA CYS A 175 14.72 5.10 11.97
C CYS A 175 15.33 6.50 12.06
N VAL A 176 14.59 7.54 11.63
CA VAL A 176 15.02 8.94 11.70
C VAL A 176 14.43 9.63 12.92
N ASP A 177 13.10 9.69 13.03
CA ASP A 177 12.43 10.48 14.07
C ASP A 177 12.46 9.81 15.44
N ASP A 178 12.14 8.51 15.52
CA ASP A 178 12.15 7.73 16.77
C ASP A 178 13.00 6.44 16.67
N PRO A 179 14.34 6.57 16.55
CA PRO A 179 15.24 5.42 16.48
C PRO A 179 15.24 4.52 17.72
N SER A 180 14.83 5.06 18.87
CA SER A 180 14.82 4.37 20.17
C SER A 180 13.73 3.31 20.27
N SER A 181 12.71 3.40 19.42
CA SER A 181 11.56 2.47 19.36
C SER A 181 11.94 1.01 19.09
N GLY A 182 13.15 0.74 18.59
CA GLY A 182 13.61 -0.61 18.30
C GLY A 182 13.00 -1.23 17.05
N HIS A 183 12.47 -0.41 16.14
CA HIS A 183 11.93 -0.84 14.85
C HIS A 183 12.98 -0.95 13.73
N CYS A 184 14.22 -0.53 13.97
CA CYS A 184 15.28 -0.48 12.97
C CYS A 184 16.54 -1.22 13.43
N MET A 185 17.14 -1.99 12.52
CA MET A 185 18.31 -2.82 12.78
C MET A 185 19.43 -2.55 11.76
N PRO A 186 20.71 -2.61 12.16
CA PRO A 186 21.17 -2.93 13.52
C PRO A 186 21.02 -1.73 14.47
N LYS A 187 20.64 -1.99 15.73
CA LYS A 187 20.44 -0.93 16.75
C LYS A 187 21.65 -0.01 16.88
N SER A 188 22.87 -0.55 16.83
CA SER A 188 24.11 0.23 16.90
C SER A 188 24.23 1.33 15.84
N VAL A 189 23.64 1.15 14.66
CA VAL A 189 23.64 2.17 13.61
C VAL A 189 22.56 3.22 13.86
N PHE A 190 21.35 2.79 14.24
CA PHE A 190 20.20 3.71 14.32
C PHE A 190 20.10 4.44 15.67
N THR A 191 20.62 3.89 16.76
CA THR A 191 20.59 4.54 18.08
C THR A 191 21.84 5.37 18.38
N ASP A 192 22.94 5.20 17.62
CA ASP A 192 24.14 6.03 17.77
C ASP A 192 23.99 7.37 17.03
N LYS A 193 23.78 8.44 17.82
CA LYS A 193 23.62 9.80 17.32
C LYS A 193 24.85 10.33 16.59
N LYS A 194 26.07 9.92 16.96
CA LYS A 194 27.30 10.37 16.29
C LYS A 194 27.42 9.71 14.92
N LEU A 195 27.22 8.40 14.85
CA LEU A 195 27.26 7.66 13.59
C LEU A 195 26.19 8.15 12.62
N ARG A 196 24.96 8.34 13.08
CA ARG A 196 23.87 8.89 12.24
C ARG A 196 24.17 10.27 11.67
N LYS A 197 24.84 11.13 12.43
CA LYS A 197 25.25 12.47 11.95
C LYS A 197 26.42 12.41 10.97
N ALA A 198 27.25 11.37 11.06
CA ALA A 198 28.38 11.17 10.16
C ALA A 198 27.96 10.57 8.82
N LEU A 199 26.88 9.80 8.78
CA LEU A 199 26.33 9.24 7.55
C LEU A 199 25.45 10.26 6.82
N SER A 200 25.52 10.26 5.49
CA SER A 200 24.52 10.96 4.69
C SER A 200 23.16 10.27 4.85
N THR A 201 22.09 11.02 4.63
CA THR A 201 20.71 10.50 4.63
C THR A 201 20.59 9.24 3.76
N ARG A 202 21.16 9.30 2.55
CA ARG A 202 21.19 8.19 1.59
C ARG A 202 21.96 6.98 2.12
N ALA A 203 23.18 7.17 2.62
CA ALA A 203 23.99 6.07 3.14
C ALA A 203 23.34 5.39 4.35
N LEU A 204 22.65 6.17 5.20
CA LEU A 204 21.89 5.63 6.34
C LEU A 204 20.71 4.77 5.87
N PHE A 205 20.00 5.19 4.82
CA PHE A 205 18.90 4.43 4.24
C PHE A 205 19.37 3.17 3.50
N GLU A 206 20.44 3.28 2.71
CA GLU A 206 21.07 2.12 2.07
C GLU A 206 21.50 1.09 3.11
N SER A 207 22.12 1.52 4.20
CA SER A 207 22.49 0.65 5.31
C SER A 207 21.29 -0.06 5.95
N PHE A 208 20.12 0.58 5.97
CA PHE A 208 18.88 -0.04 6.44
C PHE A 208 18.34 -1.09 5.46
N VAL A 209 18.28 -0.75 4.17
CA VAL A 209 17.76 -1.65 3.12
C VAL A 209 18.64 -2.90 2.96
N ASP A 210 19.94 -2.74 3.21
CA ASP A 210 20.95 -3.78 3.06
C ASP A 210 21.16 -4.62 4.33
N SER A 211 20.62 -4.17 5.47
CA SER A 211 20.72 -4.93 6.69
C SER A 211 19.75 -6.11 6.70
N PRO A 212 19.99 -7.10 7.57
CA PRO A 212 18.98 -8.03 8.05
C PRO A 212 17.73 -7.30 8.57
N LEU A 213 16.78 -7.01 7.68
CA LEU A 213 15.54 -6.31 8.04
C LEU A 213 14.84 -7.08 9.16
N GLN A 214 14.64 -6.40 10.29
CA GLN A 214 13.70 -6.84 11.29
C GLN A 214 12.30 -6.47 10.81
N TRP A 215 11.62 -7.44 10.23
CA TRP A 215 10.31 -7.16 9.66
C TRP A 215 9.31 -6.89 10.77
N ASN A 216 8.57 -5.81 10.61
CA ASN A 216 7.52 -5.42 11.52
C ASN A 216 6.36 -4.81 10.73
N LEU A 217 5.29 -4.47 11.45
CA LEU A 217 4.07 -3.89 10.91
C LEU A 217 4.25 -2.56 10.16
N HIS A 218 5.43 -1.97 10.04
CA HIS A 218 5.68 -0.81 9.18
C HIS A 218 6.27 -1.18 7.82
N PHE A 219 6.87 -2.37 7.71
CA PHE A 219 7.63 -2.80 6.52
C PHE A 219 7.05 -4.04 5.85
N PHE A 220 6.10 -4.76 6.45
CA PHE A 220 5.42 -5.87 5.76
C PHE A 220 4.70 -5.40 4.48
N PRO A 221 4.58 -6.26 3.44
CA PRO A 221 3.74 -6.01 2.27
C PRO A 221 2.28 -5.67 2.64
N LEU A 222 1.67 -4.75 1.89
CA LEU A 222 0.27 -4.36 2.05
C LEU A 222 -0.67 -5.57 1.93
N GLY A 223 -0.35 -6.49 1.00
CA GLY A 223 -1.12 -7.68 0.72
C GLY A 223 -1.29 -8.61 1.92
N PHE A 224 -0.44 -8.52 2.96
CA PHE A 224 -0.54 -9.37 4.15
C PHE A 224 -1.53 -8.87 5.20
N TYR A 225 -1.89 -7.59 5.19
CA TYR A 225 -2.79 -7.02 6.20
C TYR A 225 -4.20 -7.59 6.08
N CYS A 226 -4.96 -7.48 7.17
CA CYS A 226 -6.39 -7.80 7.18
C CYS A 226 -6.70 -9.22 6.68
N ASP A 227 -5.93 -10.17 7.19
CA ASP A 227 -5.97 -11.60 6.85
C ASP A 227 -5.72 -11.89 5.36
N GLY A 228 -4.77 -11.16 4.77
CA GLY A 228 -4.39 -11.36 3.38
C GLY A 228 -5.23 -10.53 2.42
N LEU A 229 -5.08 -9.20 2.49
CA LEU A 229 -5.74 -8.23 1.62
C LEU A 229 -5.70 -8.63 0.14
N TYR A 230 -4.57 -9.13 -0.37
CA TYR A 230 -4.47 -9.50 -1.79
C TYR A 230 -5.43 -10.63 -2.22
N ARG A 231 -5.91 -11.44 -1.26
CA ARG A 231 -6.89 -12.51 -1.52
C ARG A 231 -8.32 -12.01 -1.47
N SER A 232 -8.56 -10.91 -0.76
CA SER A 232 -9.90 -10.44 -0.44
C SER A 232 -10.19 -9.03 -0.95
N LEU A 233 -9.28 -8.40 -1.70
CA LEU A 233 -9.43 -7.03 -2.20
C LEU A 233 -10.74 -6.83 -2.99
N HIS A 234 -11.12 -7.82 -3.79
CA HIS A 234 -12.38 -7.83 -4.55
C HIS A 234 -13.65 -7.80 -3.67
N THR A 235 -13.53 -8.08 -2.37
CA THR A 235 -14.64 -8.02 -1.40
C THR A 235 -14.77 -6.64 -0.74
N TYR A 236 -13.88 -5.70 -1.04
CA TYR A 236 -13.95 -4.34 -0.50
C TYR A 236 -14.91 -3.48 -1.31
N ASP A 237 -15.82 -2.78 -0.62
CA ASP A 237 -16.79 -1.88 -1.26
C ASP A 237 -16.13 -0.56 -1.70
N PHE A 238 -15.03 -0.17 -1.04
CA PHE A 238 -14.21 1.00 -1.40
C PHE A 238 -12.72 0.68 -1.25
N VAL A 239 -11.96 0.94 -2.31
CA VAL A 239 -10.50 0.86 -2.34
C VAL A 239 -9.98 2.24 -2.73
N GLY A 240 -9.41 2.95 -1.77
CA GLY A 240 -8.73 4.21 -1.99
C GLY A 240 -7.21 4.05 -2.14
N PHE A 241 -6.54 5.11 -2.53
CA PHE A 241 -5.10 5.20 -2.73
C PHE A 241 -4.58 6.53 -2.14
N MET A 242 -3.67 6.43 -1.17
CA MET A 242 -2.99 7.56 -0.57
C MET A 242 -1.89 8.05 -1.52
N GLY A 243 -2.03 9.29 -1.98
CA GLY A 243 -1.12 10.00 -2.87
C GLY A 243 -1.60 11.42 -3.10
N ASN A 244 -1.39 11.96 -4.29
CA ASN A 244 -1.80 13.33 -4.65
C ASN A 244 -3.33 13.52 -4.56
N ASP A 245 -4.11 12.48 -4.84
CA ASP A 245 -5.58 12.54 -4.84
C ASP A 245 -6.20 12.10 -3.49
N THR A 246 -5.42 12.07 -2.42
CA THR A 246 -5.91 11.59 -1.10
C THR A 246 -7.13 12.37 -0.64
N GLU A 247 -7.08 13.70 -0.69
CA GLU A 247 -8.18 14.56 -0.25
C GLU A 247 -9.45 14.31 -1.06
N HIS A 248 -9.31 14.22 -2.39
CA HIS A 248 -10.44 13.93 -3.26
C HIS A 248 -11.07 12.56 -2.96
N GLN A 249 -10.26 11.54 -2.70
CA GLN A 249 -10.76 10.21 -2.36
C GLN A 249 -11.42 10.13 -0.99
N LEU A 250 -10.95 10.93 -0.03
CA LEU A 250 -11.66 11.11 1.25
C LEU A 250 -13.02 11.76 1.01
N LEU A 251 -13.12 12.81 0.19
CA LEU A 251 -14.41 13.42 -0.15
C LEU A 251 -15.38 12.41 -0.77
N MET A 252 -14.93 11.62 -1.75
CA MET A 252 -15.74 10.56 -2.36
C MET A 252 -16.22 9.52 -1.34
N LEU A 253 -15.38 9.16 -0.36
CA LEU A 253 -15.77 8.25 0.71
C LEU A 253 -16.92 8.84 1.54
N GLY A 254 -16.84 10.13 1.84
CA GLY A 254 -17.84 10.86 2.63
C GLY A 254 -19.16 11.00 1.87
N GLU A 255 -19.11 11.30 0.58
CA GLU A 255 -20.29 11.34 -0.28
C GLU A 255 -20.97 9.97 -0.38
N ARG A 256 -20.17 8.89 -0.46
CA ARG A 256 -20.69 7.52 -0.60
C ARG A 256 -21.33 6.98 0.67
N TYR A 257 -20.79 7.29 1.85
CA TYR A 257 -21.22 6.69 3.11
C TYR A 257 -21.88 7.68 4.10
N GLY A 258 -22.12 8.92 3.66
CA GLY A 258 -22.96 9.89 4.35
C GLY A 258 -22.20 10.98 5.11
N SER A 259 -22.96 12.02 5.50
CA SER A 259 -22.42 13.25 6.13
C SER A 259 -21.66 13.00 7.43
N GLY A 260 -21.98 11.93 8.17
CA GLY A 260 -21.23 11.53 9.36
C GLY A 260 -19.79 11.14 9.05
N VAL A 261 -19.56 10.40 7.95
CA VAL A 261 -18.21 10.05 7.49
C VAL A 261 -17.48 11.29 7.02
N LYS A 262 -18.14 12.13 6.21
CA LYS A 262 -17.59 13.42 5.74
C LYS A 262 -17.08 14.28 6.91
N LYS A 263 -17.94 14.57 7.89
CA LYS A 263 -17.59 15.37 9.07
C LYS A 263 -16.45 14.75 9.87
N ALA A 264 -16.51 13.44 10.11
CA ALA A 264 -15.49 12.76 10.90
C ALA A 264 -14.12 12.72 10.20
N MET A 265 -14.09 12.78 8.85
CA MET A 265 -12.84 12.95 8.09
C MET A 265 -12.33 14.38 8.16
N GLU A 266 -13.18 15.40 7.99
CA GLU A 266 -12.80 16.81 8.13
C GLU A 266 -12.12 17.04 9.50
N ASP A 267 -12.76 16.60 10.58
CA ASP A 267 -12.22 16.70 11.95
C ASP A 267 -10.96 15.83 12.20
N GLY A 268 -10.82 14.72 11.46
CA GLY A 268 -9.70 13.79 11.60
C GLY A 268 -8.46 14.22 10.82
N THR A 269 -8.66 14.91 9.70
CA THR A 269 -7.63 15.31 8.74
C THR A 269 -6.80 16.45 9.32
N GLU A 270 -7.43 17.45 9.93
CA GLU A 270 -6.76 18.57 10.61
C GLU A 270 -5.78 18.07 11.69
N MET A 271 -6.20 17.08 12.48
CA MET A 271 -5.38 16.48 13.53
C MET A 271 -4.26 15.60 12.99
N SER A 272 -4.50 14.88 11.88
CA SER A 272 -3.49 13.96 11.32
C SER A 272 -2.38 14.69 10.57
N TYR A 273 -2.69 15.78 9.86
CA TYR A 273 -1.69 16.55 9.11
C TYR A 273 -0.64 17.19 10.03
N SER A 274 -1.04 17.65 11.21
CA SER A 274 -0.13 18.32 12.14
C SER A 274 0.84 17.39 12.88
N LEU A 275 0.50 16.10 13.05
CA LEU A 275 1.24 15.20 13.95
C LEU A 275 2.08 14.12 13.25
N HIS A 276 1.68 13.66 12.05
CA HIS A 276 2.24 12.42 11.48
C HIS A 276 2.53 12.45 9.98
N PHE A 277 2.46 13.63 9.35
CA PHE A 277 2.79 13.76 7.93
C PHE A 277 4.31 13.78 7.71
N THR A 278 4.88 12.64 7.31
CA THR A 278 6.32 12.52 7.03
C THR A 278 6.78 13.18 5.73
N SER A 279 5.85 13.69 4.89
CA SER A 279 6.16 14.24 3.56
C SER A 279 7.04 13.33 2.69
N SER A 280 6.98 12.00 2.86
CA SER A 280 7.98 11.08 2.28
C SER A 280 8.11 11.18 0.76
N HIS A 281 7.05 11.59 0.05
CA HIS A 281 7.08 11.89 -1.38
C HIS A 281 8.13 12.96 -1.74
N ASN A 282 8.32 13.97 -0.90
CA ASN A 282 9.29 15.04 -1.11
C ASN A 282 10.75 14.62 -0.84
N HIS A 283 10.94 13.43 -0.25
CA HIS A 283 12.25 12.91 0.15
C HIS A 283 12.74 11.78 -0.76
N ILE A 284 11.99 11.43 -1.81
CA ILE A 284 12.33 10.28 -2.67
C ILE A 284 13.76 10.36 -3.21
N THR A 285 14.13 11.47 -3.84
CA THR A 285 15.46 11.64 -4.47
C THR A 285 16.60 11.80 -3.47
N GLU A 286 16.29 12.21 -2.24
CA GLU A 286 17.28 12.32 -1.16
C GLU A 286 17.70 10.93 -0.65
N TYR A 287 16.73 10.02 -0.52
CA TYR A 287 16.94 8.71 0.10
C TYR A 287 17.22 7.59 -0.91
N TYR A 288 16.48 7.54 -2.01
CA TYR A 288 16.54 6.43 -2.94
C TYR A 288 17.73 6.51 -3.91
N THR A 289 18.20 5.32 -4.26
CA THR A 289 19.13 5.00 -5.34
C THR A 289 18.54 3.86 -6.17
N ALA A 290 19.01 3.67 -7.40
CA ALA A 290 18.53 2.57 -8.23
C ALA A 290 18.71 1.19 -7.56
N ALA A 291 19.79 1.02 -6.80
CA ALA A 291 20.05 -0.17 -5.99
C ALA A 291 19.00 -0.39 -4.88
N THR A 292 18.67 0.64 -4.10
CA THR A 292 17.65 0.54 -3.03
C THR A 292 16.25 0.37 -3.61
N VAL A 293 15.92 1.05 -4.71
CA VAL A 293 14.66 0.84 -5.45
C VAL A 293 14.53 -0.63 -5.87
N ARG A 294 15.57 -1.22 -6.48
CA ARG A 294 15.55 -2.63 -6.91
C ARG A 294 15.28 -3.59 -5.75
N LYS A 295 15.92 -3.37 -4.60
CA LYS A 295 15.73 -4.20 -3.40
C LYS A 295 14.31 -4.07 -2.84
N ILE A 296 13.81 -2.85 -2.68
CA ILE A 296 12.49 -2.61 -2.09
C ILE A 296 11.35 -3.03 -3.06
N LEU A 297 11.52 -2.87 -4.37
CA LEU A 297 10.62 -3.47 -5.36
C LEU A 297 10.56 -5.00 -5.22
N SER A 298 11.70 -5.64 -4.94
CA SER A 298 11.74 -7.08 -4.70
C SER A 298 10.99 -7.45 -3.42
N TYR A 299 11.25 -6.71 -2.33
CA TYR A 299 10.57 -6.87 -1.04
C TYR A 299 9.06 -6.75 -1.16
N HIS A 300 8.55 -5.81 -1.96
CA HIS A 300 7.13 -5.52 -2.10
C HIS A 300 6.50 -6.03 -3.41
N SER A 301 7.17 -6.96 -4.09
CA SER A 301 6.69 -7.48 -5.37
C SER A 301 5.29 -8.11 -5.30
N LEU A 302 4.88 -8.66 -4.15
CA LEU A 302 3.50 -9.08 -3.89
C LEU A 302 2.47 -7.99 -4.17
N ASP A 303 2.74 -6.77 -3.70
CA ASP A 303 1.77 -5.68 -3.75
C ASP A 303 1.57 -5.23 -5.20
N TYR A 304 2.66 -5.05 -5.94
CA TYR A 304 2.60 -4.71 -7.37
C TYR A 304 1.92 -5.79 -8.20
N VAL A 305 2.21 -7.07 -7.95
CA VAL A 305 1.63 -8.17 -8.75
C VAL A 305 0.19 -8.50 -8.37
N ARG A 306 -0.12 -8.65 -7.07
CA ARG A 306 -1.41 -9.19 -6.60
C ARG A 306 -2.42 -8.12 -6.21
N LEU A 307 -1.98 -6.89 -5.95
CA LEU A 307 -2.88 -5.74 -5.84
C LEU A 307 -2.92 -4.91 -7.13
N ASN A 308 -2.18 -5.34 -8.17
CA ASN A 308 -2.09 -4.67 -9.48
C ASN A 308 -1.72 -3.18 -9.35
N LEU A 309 -0.77 -2.87 -8.47
CA LEU A 309 -0.28 -1.50 -8.30
C LEU A 309 0.75 -1.19 -9.39
N PRO A 310 0.70 0.01 -9.99
CA PRO A 310 1.75 0.44 -10.91
C PRO A 310 3.03 0.76 -10.14
N VAL A 311 4.19 0.45 -10.73
CA VAL A 311 5.46 1.01 -10.23
C VAL A 311 5.50 2.50 -10.58
N PRO A 312 5.82 3.40 -9.64
CA PRO A 312 5.79 4.83 -9.90
C PRO A 312 6.87 5.24 -10.91
N GLN A 313 6.54 6.23 -11.74
CA GLN A 313 7.39 6.64 -12.87
C GLN A 313 8.80 7.05 -12.43
N TRP A 314 8.95 7.75 -11.31
CA TRP A 314 10.26 8.15 -10.78
C TRP A 314 11.18 6.95 -10.51
N ALA A 315 10.62 5.80 -10.12
CA ALA A 315 11.40 4.59 -9.85
C ALA A 315 11.82 3.92 -11.16
N VAL A 316 10.93 3.93 -12.16
CA VAL A 316 11.24 3.50 -13.53
C VAL A 316 12.38 4.34 -14.11
N ASP A 317 12.28 5.66 -14.00
CA ASP A 317 13.28 6.61 -14.50
C ASP A 317 14.64 6.40 -13.80
N MET A 318 14.63 6.24 -12.47
CA MET A 318 15.84 5.99 -11.68
C MET A 318 16.56 4.70 -12.09
N LEU A 319 15.81 3.62 -12.35
CA LEU A 319 16.36 2.34 -12.80
C LEU A 319 16.90 2.41 -14.23
N ASN A 320 16.21 3.12 -15.12
CA ASN A 320 16.63 3.30 -16.51
C ASN A 320 17.85 4.23 -16.63
N GLY A 321 17.99 5.19 -15.72
CA GLY A 321 19.16 6.07 -15.64
C GLY A 321 20.45 5.29 -15.36
N GLU A 322 20.41 4.38 -14.38
CA GLU A 322 21.57 3.54 -14.03
C GLU A 322 21.99 2.61 -15.19
N GLU A 323 21.04 2.05 -15.94
CA GLU A 323 21.37 1.15 -17.06
C GLU A 323 22.10 1.88 -18.20
N LYS A 324 21.79 3.16 -18.42
CA LYS A 324 22.47 3.98 -19.45
C LYS A 324 23.91 4.36 -19.08
N GLU A 325 24.24 4.34 -17.80
CA GLU A 325 25.58 4.67 -17.30
C GLU A 325 26.53 3.46 -17.31
N ARG A 326 26.02 2.24 -17.52
CA ARG A 326 26.80 0.99 -17.60
C ARG A 326 27.15 0.62 -19.05
#